data_AF-A0AAD2RAD2-F1
#
_entry.id   AF-A0AAD2RAD2-F1
#
_cell.length_a   1.000
_cell.length_b   1.000
_cell.length_c   1.000
_cell.angle_alpha   90.00
_cell.angle_beta   90.00
_cell.angle_gamma   90.00
#
_symmetry.space_group_name_H-M   'P 1'
#
loop_
_entity.id
_entity.type
_entity.pdbx_description
1 polymer ?
#
loop_
_entity_poly.entity_id
_entity_poly.type
_entity_poly.pdbx_seq_one_letter_code
_entity_poly.pdbx_strand_id
1 'polypeptide(L)'
;FEYILKKLDLTKDRLVMKLKSLERTEIVVKAGNLYSINNNIDFPDIIVRAYEMKLTDIRKAINQAVINKQYCDYSYVVMPEEKRKLCLEYKDIFQKCSIGLLLVDNNNIKEVVRAKRIKEVNYNKLASKIKIVNFCG
;
A
#
# COMPACT_ATOMS: atom_id res chain seq x y z
N PHE A 1 4.90 28.06 -10.12
CA PHE A 1 5.69 27.39 -9.05
C PHE A 1 5.15 27.65 -7.65
N GLU A 2 4.76 28.88 -7.28
CA GLU A 2 4.31 29.23 -5.91
C GLU A 2 3.19 28.35 -5.35
N TYR A 3 2.16 28.04 -6.17
CA TYR A 3 1.08 27.13 -5.77
C TYR A 3 1.58 25.75 -5.33
N ILE A 4 2.53 25.17 -6.07
CA ILE A 4 3.08 23.83 -5.82
C ILE A 4 3.98 23.86 -4.58
N LEU A 5 4.79 24.90 -4.43
CA LEU A 5 5.68 25.08 -3.28
C LEU A 5 4.89 25.14 -1.96
N LYS A 6 3.79 25.91 -1.95
CA LYS A 6 2.90 26.04 -0.77
C LYS A 6 2.12 24.75 -0.48
N LYS A 7 1.66 24.04 -1.52
CA LYS A 7 0.86 22.83 -1.35
C LYS A 7 1.67 21.61 -0.89
N LEU A 8 2.94 21.53 -1.30
CA LEU A 8 3.82 20.40 -1.01
C LEU A 8 4.84 20.67 0.10
N ASP A 9 4.83 21.87 0.68
CA ASP A 9 5.79 22.32 1.69
C ASP A 9 7.25 22.11 1.24
N LEU A 10 7.57 22.58 0.04
CA LEU A 10 8.89 22.41 -0.59
C LEU A 10 9.57 23.75 -0.83
N THR A 11 10.90 23.77 -0.73
CA THR A 11 11.72 24.87 -1.23
C THR A 11 11.83 24.83 -2.76
N LYS A 12 12.15 25.97 -3.37
CA LYS A 12 12.34 26.09 -4.82
C LYS A 12 13.38 25.10 -5.33
N ASP A 13 14.51 24.97 -4.65
CA ASP A 13 15.60 24.08 -5.06
C ASP A 13 15.20 22.60 -4.97
N ARG A 14 14.48 22.21 -3.92
CA ARG A 14 13.94 20.84 -3.79
C ARG A 14 12.94 20.51 -4.88
N LEU A 15 12.09 21.47 -5.25
CA LEU A 15 11.15 21.30 -6.35
C LEU A 15 11.88 21.14 -7.69
N VAL A 16 12.89 21.97 -7.96
CA VAL A 16 13.71 21.88 -9.19
C VAL A 16 14.45 20.54 -9.26
N MET A 17 15.05 20.08 -8.16
CA MET A 17 15.70 18.76 -8.12
C MET A 17 14.71 17.61 -8.40
N LYS A 18 13.52 17.65 -7.79
CA LYS A 18 12.47 16.65 -8.06
C LYS A 18 12.02 16.68 -9.53
N LEU A 19 11.78 17.86 -10.10
CA LEU A 19 11.39 18.01 -11.51
C LEU A 19 12.45 17.48 -12.46
N LYS A 20 13.73 17.79 -12.24
CA LYS A 20 14.85 17.20 -13.01
C LYS A 20 14.90 15.68 -12.88
N SER A 21 14.59 15.15 -11.70
CA SER A 21 14.53 13.70 -11.52
C SER A 21 13.39 13.07 -12.33
N LEU A 22 12.21 13.69 -12.34
CA LEU A 22 11.05 13.22 -13.11
C LEU A 22 11.25 13.39 -14.62
N GLU A 23 11.98 14.41 -15.04
CA GLU A 23 12.39 14.62 -16.44
C GLU A 23 13.32 13.51 -16.92
N ARG A 24 14.30 13.09 -16.10
CA ARG A 24 15.19 11.96 -16.41
C ARG A 24 14.47 10.61 -16.52
N THR A 25 13.33 10.45 -15.84
CA THR A 25 12.50 9.24 -15.93
C THR A 25 11.42 9.35 -16.99
N GLU A 26 11.43 10.42 -17.80
CA GLU A 26 10.42 10.71 -18.82
C GLU A 26 8.98 10.82 -18.28
N ILE A 27 8.82 11.00 -16.96
CA ILE A 27 7.52 11.17 -16.30
C ILE A 27 6.97 12.57 -16.55
N VAL A 28 7.87 13.54 -16.65
CA VAL A 28 7.55 14.93 -16.94
C VAL A 28 8.39 15.38 -18.12
N VAL A 29 7.76 16.05 -19.08
CA VAL A 29 8.45 16.72 -20.19
C VAL A 29 8.54 18.20 -19.88
N LYS A 30 9.67 18.80 -20.22
CA LYS A 30 9.91 20.23 -20.09
C LYS A 30 9.80 20.91 -21.46
N ALA A 31 8.96 21.94 -21.56
CA ALA A 31 8.85 22.81 -22.74
C ALA A 31 9.11 24.26 -22.31
N GLY A 32 10.35 24.72 -22.51
CA GLY A 32 10.79 26.03 -22.01
C GLY A 32 10.72 26.12 -20.48
N ASN A 33 9.86 27.01 -19.97
CA ASN A 33 9.64 27.18 -18.52
C ASN A 33 8.44 26.38 -17.98
N LEU A 34 7.79 25.59 -18.82
CA LEU A 34 6.62 24.79 -18.47
C LEU A 34 7.00 23.32 -18.32
N TYR A 35 6.30 22.64 -17.41
CA TYR A 35 6.43 21.21 -17.16
C TYR A 35 5.05 20.57 -17.36
N SER A 36 5.00 19.47 -18.11
CA SER A 36 3.79 18.69 -18.37
C SER A 36 4.06 17.21 -18.09
N ILE A 37 3.06 16.47 -17.61
CA ILE A 37 3.15 15.01 -17.52
C ILE A 37 3.27 14.46 -18.95
N ASN A 38 4.15 13.49 -19.17
CA ASN A 38 4.26 12.84 -20.48
C ASN A 38 3.00 11.99 -20.72
N ASN A 39 2.28 12.26 -21.82
CA ASN A 39 1.03 11.57 -22.15
C ASN A 39 1.23 10.10 -22.57
N ASN A 40 2.48 9.68 -22.80
CA ASN A 40 2.83 8.31 -23.17
C ASN A 40 3.23 7.45 -21.96
N ILE A 41 2.95 7.90 -20.73
CA ILE A 41 3.19 7.10 -19.54
C ILE A 41 1.93 6.31 -19.23
N ASP A 42 2.06 4.99 -19.27
CA ASP A 42 1.14 4.12 -18.56
C ASP A 42 1.57 4.07 -17.10
N PHE A 43 0.83 4.77 -16.24
CA PHE A 43 0.98 4.54 -14.80
C PHE A 43 0.53 3.10 -14.54
N PRO A 44 1.38 2.25 -13.92
CA PRO A 44 0.96 0.90 -13.63
C PRO A 44 -0.27 0.94 -12.72
N ASP A 45 -1.21 0.03 -12.94
CA ASP A 45 -2.28 -0.26 -11.97
C ASP A 45 -1.62 -0.83 -10.71
N ILE A 46 -1.24 0.05 -9.78
CA ILE A 46 -0.63 -0.35 -8.53
C ILE A 46 -1.73 -0.97 -7.67
N ILE A 47 -1.59 -2.27 -7.39
CA ILE A 47 -2.40 -2.99 -6.42
C ILE A 47 -1.55 -3.27 -5.18
N VAL A 48 -1.91 -2.63 -4.07
CA VAL A 48 -1.23 -2.80 -2.79
C VAL A 48 -1.94 -3.86 -1.95
N ARG A 49 -1.20 -4.90 -1.54
CA ARG A 49 -1.68 -5.92 -0.60
C ARG A 49 -0.93 -5.80 0.71
N ALA A 50 -1.65 -5.68 1.82
CA ALA A 50 -1.08 -5.68 3.16
C ALA A 50 -1.29 -7.05 3.81
N TYR A 51 -0.25 -7.58 4.45
CA TYR A 51 -0.27 -8.84 5.18
C TYR A 51 0.15 -8.59 6.63
N GLU A 52 -0.74 -8.86 7.57
CA GLU A 52 -0.46 -8.81 9.01
C GLU A 52 -0.27 -10.23 9.53
N MET A 53 0.98 -10.61 9.82
CA MET A 53 1.31 -11.94 10.30
C MET A 53 1.39 -11.99 11.83
N LYS A 54 0.71 -12.95 12.47
CA LYS A 54 0.78 -13.19 13.92
C LYS A 54 0.79 -14.68 14.24
N LEU A 55 1.55 -15.08 15.25
CA LEU A 55 1.61 -16.48 15.70
C LEU A 55 0.44 -16.88 16.62
N THR A 56 -0.15 -15.91 17.33
CA THR A 56 -1.06 -16.21 18.44
C THR A 56 -2.27 -15.27 18.54
N ASP A 57 -2.05 -13.96 18.54
CA ASP A 57 -3.09 -12.98 18.87
C ASP A 57 -3.92 -12.55 17.64
N ILE A 58 -4.93 -13.36 17.31
CA ILE A 58 -5.82 -13.13 16.17
C ILE A 58 -6.62 -11.83 16.29
N ARG A 59 -7.03 -11.44 17.50
CA ARG A 59 -7.82 -10.22 17.71
C ARG A 59 -6.98 -8.98 17.40
N LYS A 60 -5.73 -8.95 17.87
CA LYS A 60 -4.79 -7.88 17.49
C LYS A 60 -4.49 -7.89 15.99
N ALA A 61 -4.33 -9.07 15.38
CA ALA A 61 -4.10 -9.20 13.95
C ALA A 61 -5.25 -8.57 13.14
N ILE A 62 -6.50 -8.91 13.47
CA ILE A 62 -7.69 -8.35 12.83
C ILE A 62 -7.73 -6.82 13.00
N ASN A 63 -7.54 -6.31 14.22
CA ASN A 63 -7.55 -4.87 14.47
C ASN A 63 -6.48 -4.12 13.65
N GLN A 64 -5.27 -4.67 13.57
CA GLN A 64 -4.18 -4.08 12.78
C GLN A 64 -4.49 -4.15 11.28
N ALA A 65 -5.00 -5.27 10.79
CA ALA A 65 -5.44 -5.42 9.41
C ALA A 65 -6.58 -4.46 9.07
N VAL A 66 -7.53 -4.20 9.98
CA VAL A 66 -8.60 -3.21 9.80
C VAL A 66 -8.02 -1.81 9.64
N ILE A 67 -7.11 -1.40 10.52
CA ILE A 67 -6.47 -0.08 10.49
C ILE A 67 -5.65 0.09 9.20
N ASN A 68 -5.00 -0.98 8.73
CA ASN A 68 -4.15 -0.96 7.55
C ASN A 68 -4.94 -0.85 6.23
N LYS A 69 -6.25 -1.15 6.22
CA LYS A 69 -7.11 -1.03 5.03
C LYS A 69 -7.07 0.33 4.37
N GLN A 70 -6.87 1.40 5.12
CA GLN A 70 -6.82 2.75 4.56
C GLN A 70 -5.59 3.00 3.66
N TYR A 71 -4.63 2.06 3.65
CA TYR A 71 -3.36 2.16 2.91
C TYR A 71 -3.17 1.06 1.86
N CYS A 72 -4.16 0.18 1.62
CA CYS A 72 -4.01 -0.94 0.68
C CYS A 72 -5.32 -1.30 -0.02
N ASP A 73 -5.22 -1.89 -1.21
CA ASP A 73 -6.36 -2.43 -1.96
C ASP A 73 -6.91 -3.69 -1.28
N TYR A 74 -6.04 -4.51 -0.71
CA TYR A 74 -6.42 -5.73 -0.01
C TYR A 74 -5.66 -5.86 1.30
N SER A 75 -6.38 -6.21 2.36
CA SER A 75 -5.79 -6.45 3.67
C SER A 75 -6.02 -7.91 4.07
N TYR A 76 -4.95 -8.57 4.49
CA TYR A 76 -4.92 -9.97 4.88
C TYR A 76 -4.34 -10.11 6.29
N VAL A 77 -4.89 -11.04 7.05
CA VAL A 77 -4.24 -11.60 8.23
C VAL A 77 -3.63 -12.95 7.83
N VAL A 78 -2.41 -13.19 8.27
CA VAL A 78 -1.68 -14.45 8.06
C VAL A 78 -1.48 -15.11 9.42
N MET A 79 -2.02 -16.31 9.59
CA MET A 79 -1.90 -17.10 10.82
C MET A 79 -1.29 -18.47 10.52
N PRO A 80 -0.60 -19.09 11.48
CA PRO A 80 -0.17 -20.47 11.35
C PRO A 80 -1.36 -21.43 11.20
N GLU A 81 -1.18 -22.47 10.40
CA GLU A 81 -2.19 -23.51 10.11
C GLU A 81 -2.66 -24.22 11.39
N GLU A 82 -1.80 -24.41 12.39
CA GLU A 82 -2.17 -24.98 13.69
C GLU A 82 -3.21 -24.13 14.46
N LYS A 83 -3.39 -22.86 14.08
CA LYS A 83 -4.42 -21.96 14.65
C LYS A 83 -5.73 -22.01 13.87
N ARG A 84 -5.90 -22.89 12.87
CA ARG A 84 -7.10 -23.00 12.04
C ARG A 84 -8.40 -22.97 12.83
N LYS A 85 -8.52 -23.81 13.87
CA LYS A 85 -9.75 -23.93 14.66
C LYS A 85 -10.17 -22.58 15.25
N LEU A 86 -9.24 -21.91 15.93
CA LEU A 86 -9.43 -20.57 16.46
C LEU A 86 -9.77 -19.57 15.35
N CYS A 87 -9.09 -19.62 14.21
CA CYS A 87 -9.33 -18.66 13.13
C CYS A 87 -10.73 -18.80 12.51
N LEU A 88 -11.25 -20.02 12.43
CA LEU A 88 -12.58 -20.29 11.89
C LEU A 88 -13.70 -19.73 12.79
N GLU A 89 -13.48 -19.61 14.10
CA GLU A 89 -14.42 -18.94 15.02
C GLU A 89 -14.60 -17.45 14.69
N TYR A 90 -13.61 -16.82 14.03
CA TYR A 90 -13.64 -15.40 13.64
C TYR A 90 -13.98 -15.19 12.15
N LYS A 91 -14.34 -16.25 11.41
CA LYS A 91 -14.55 -16.19 9.96
C LYS A 91 -15.54 -15.09 9.54
N ASP A 92 -16.65 -14.96 10.27
CA ASP A 92 -17.67 -13.94 9.99
C ASP A 92 -17.14 -12.52 10.21
N ILE A 93 -16.24 -12.34 11.18
CA ILE A 93 -15.60 -11.04 11.44
C ILE A 93 -14.69 -10.67 10.27
N PHE A 94 -13.88 -11.61 9.77
CA PHE A 94 -13.06 -11.38 8.57
C PHE A 94 -13.90 -10.92 7.37
N GLN A 95 -15.01 -11.61 7.11
CA GLN A 95 -15.93 -11.27 6.02
C GLN A 95 -16.59 -9.90 6.20
N LYS A 96 -17.13 -9.61 7.40
CA LYS A 96 -17.73 -8.31 7.74
C LYS A 96 -16.73 -7.17 7.60
N CYS A 97 -15.48 -7.40 8.01
CA CYS A 97 -14.41 -6.42 7.90
C CYS A 97 -13.77 -6.34 6.51
N SER A 98 -14.16 -7.19 5.56
CA SER A 98 -13.55 -7.29 4.22
C SER A 98 -12.05 -7.62 4.25
N ILE A 99 -11.61 -8.37 5.25
CA ILE A 99 -10.22 -8.78 5.45
C ILE A 99 -10.08 -10.24 5.04
N GLY A 100 -9.01 -10.57 4.31
CA GLY A 100 -8.70 -11.94 3.97
C GLY A 100 -7.98 -12.67 5.11
N LEU A 101 -8.11 -13.99 5.13
CA LEU A 101 -7.42 -14.87 6.08
C LEU A 101 -6.62 -15.90 5.29
N LEU A 102 -5.30 -15.85 5.46
CA LEU A 102 -4.39 -16.88 4.99
C LEU A 102 -3.92 -17.72 6.18
N LEU A 103 -3.95 -19.03 5.99
CA LEU A 103 -3.28 -19.96 6.90
C LEU A 103 -2.01 -20.48 6.25
N VAL A 104 -0.93 -20.53 7.00
CA VAL A 104 0.39 -20.92 6.50
C VAL A 104 1.01 -22.02 7.34
N ASP A 105 1.66 -22.95 6.67
CA ASP A 105 2.63 -23.87 7.27
C ASP A 105 3.98 -23.73 6.54
N ASN A 106 4.94 -24.59 6.85
CA ASN A 106 6.29 -24.50 6.26
C ASN A 106 6.31 -24.62 4.73
N ASN A 107 5.30 -25.24 4.13
CA ASN A 107 5.29 -25.60 2.72
C ASN A 107 4.07 -25.05 1.94
N ASN A 108 3.03 -24.59 2.64
CA ASN A 108 1.75 -24.26 2.04
C ASN A 108 1.18 -22.94 2.56
N ILE A 109 0.44 -22.27 1.66
CA ILE A 109 -0.40 -21.11 1.97
C ILE A 109 -1.81 -21.44 1.52
N LYS A 110 -2.79 -21.33 2.42
CA LYS A 110 -4.20 -21.57 2.14
C LYS A 110 -5.05 -20.34 2.40
N GLU A 111 -5.73 -19.85 1.38
CA GLU A 111 -6.75 -18.80 1.53
C GLU A 111 -8.04 -19.40 2.10
N VAL A 112 -8.39 -18.99 3.32
CA VAL A 112 -9.62 -19.43 4.01
C VAL A 112 -10.74 -18.41 3.85
N VAL A 113 -10.37 -17.13 3.81
CA VAL A 113 -11.28 -16.03 3.51
C VAL A 113 -10.62 -15.14 2.47
N ARG A 114 -11.31 -14.88 1.37
CA ARG A 114 -10.84 -13.98 0.33
C ARG A 114 -11.08 -12.52 0.74
N ALA A 115 -10.04 -11.70 0.65
CA ALA A 115 -10.16 -10.26 0.89
C ALA A 115 -11.02 -9.60 -0.21
N LYS A 116 -11.78 -8.56 0.16
CA LYS A 116 -12.47 -7.72 -0.83
C LYS A 116 -11.65 -6.47 -1.11
N ARG A 117 -11.66 -6.02 -2.36
CA ARG A 117 -10.93 -4.83 -2.78
C ARG A 117 -11.51 -3.57 -2.13
N ILE A 118 -10.65 -2.77 -1.53
CA ILE A 118 -10.97 -1.44 -1.00
C ILE A 118 -10.81 -0.45 -2.15
N LYS A 119 -11.88 0.28 -2.48
CA LYS A 119 -11.93 1.17 -3.66
C LYS A 119 -11.23 2.51 -3.44
N GLU A 120 -11.20 2.99 -2.19
CA GLU A 120 -10.67 4.30 -1.83
C GLU A 120 -9.40 4.16 -1.00
N VAL A 121 -8.31 3.76 -1.65
CA VAL A 121 -6.99 3.67 -1.00
C VAL A 121 -6.35 5.04 -0.97
N ASN A 122 -5.91 5.49 0.21
CA ASN A 122 -5.18 6.75 0.33
C ASN A 122 -3.68 6.52 0.13
N TYR A 123 -3.24 6.54 -1.13
CA TYR A 123 -1.83 6.34 -1.50
C TYR A 123 -0.88 7.41 -0.93
N ASN A 124 -1.38 8.64 -0.72
CA ASN A 124 -0.58 9.70 -0.08
C ASN A 124 -0.22 9.32 1.36
N LYS A 125 -1.16 8.75 2.11
CA LYS A 125 -0.85 8.25 3.45
C LYS A 125 -0.01 6.97 3.42
N LEU A 126 -0.16 6.11 2.41
CA LEU A 126 0.72 4.96 2.25
C LEU A 126 2.19 5.40 2.10
N ALA A 127 2.46 6.41 1.26
CA ALA A 127 3.80 6.97 1.07
C ALA A 127 4.42 7.52 2.37
N SER A 128 3.60 8.00 3.32
CA SER A 128 4.08 8.43 4.65
C SER A 128 4.46 7.28 5.59
N LYS A 129 3.90 6.08 5.37
CA LYS A 129 4.11 4.89 6.21
C LYS A 129 5.20 3.97 5.65
N ILE A 130 5.37 3.98 4.33
CA ILE A 130 6.52 3.35 3.68
C ILE A 130 7.71 4.28 3.89
N LYS A 131 8.64 3.92 4.79
CA LYS A 131 10.02 4.37 4.65
C LYS A 131 10.52 3.77 3.34
N ILE A 132 10.50 4.53 2.26
CA ILE A 132 11.19 4.12 1.03
C ILE A 132 12.67 4.11 1.40
N VAL A 133 13.15 2.94 1.82
CA VAL A 133 14.58 2.67 1.88
C VAL A 133 14.99 2.58 0.43
N ASN A 134 15.58 3.65 -0.10
CA ASN A 134 16.21 3.61 -1.41
C ASN A 134 17.30 2.54 -1.32
N PHE A 135 17.05 1.35 -1.87
CA PHE A 135 18.10 0.43 -2.23
C PHE A 135 18.80 1.03 -3.45
N CYS A 136 19.81 1.85 -3.20
CA CYS A 136 20.84 2.09 -4.19
C CYS A 136 21.70 0.82 -4.21
N GLY A 137 21.45 -0.04 -5.20
CA GLY A 137 22.42 -1.04 -5.65
C GLY A 137 23.43 -0.39 -6.60
#